data_AF-A0A8C4SG10-F1
#
_entry.id   AF-A0A8C4SG10-F1
#
_cell.length_a   1.000
_cell.length_b   1.000
_cell.length_c   1.000
_cell.angle_alpha   90.00
_cell.angle_beta   90.00
_cell.angle_gamma   90.00
#
_symmetry.space_group_name_H-M   'P 1'
#
loop_
_entity.id
_entity.type
_entity.pdbx_description
1 polymer ?
#
loop_
_entity_poly.entity_id
_entity_poly.type
_entity_poly.pdbx_seq_one_letter_code
_entity_poly.pdbx_strand_id
1 'polypeptide(L)'
;MSFWAVTFLEYWKRKNATLAHHWDCMDFQENEERPRPEFVAMAPGMEQNPVTGAMEPYFPEKTRQSRILTGSMVIIFMLCIVMIFLVTVIMYRGIISMMMYHTGSSVLRTQAGNIANISSSMVNLALILLMGQVYTALAEQLTKWEMHRTQTQYEDAFTFKVFIFQFVNFYSSPFYVAFFKGRFVGYPGHYGTLLGMRNEDCGPGGCLIELAEQLFIIMVGKQIINNIQEFVIPKMKAWKQKRKIAKVRGTQISQESKRWEEDYELIECEGLFEEYLEMVLQFGFITIFVAAFPLAPLFALLNNWVEIRLDAQKFVCEYRRPVAERTQDIGVWFNILEALSHLSVIINAFLIAFTSDFLPRLLYQYKHDSNLHGYVNFSLAYAPSGSMDSNSSQCRYKAFRDESGNYTLFYWELLAVRLGFIIAFEHVVFFMLRVIDWIVPDVPESLALKMKRERYLAKQALADNQDALLMVSRGSASSEGHFSELPIPTDCGTKAAQCHS
;
A
#
# COMPACT_ATOMS: atom_id res chain seq x y z
N MET A 1 2.73 -18.24 -3.89
CA MET A 1 2.79 -16.79 -3.60
C MET A 1 1.86 -16.39 -2.46
N SER A 2 0.57 -16.73 -2.49
CA SER A 2 -0.34 -16.43 -1.37
C SER A 2 0.14 -17.00 -0.02
N PHE A 3 0.64 -18.25 -0.01
CA PHE A 3 1.29 -18.84 1.18
C PHE A 3 2.51 -18.05 1.66
N TRP A 4 3.34 -17.57 0.73
CA TRP A 4 4.50 -16.76 1.05
C TRP A 4 4.08 -15.41 1.64
N ALA A 5 3.06 -14.76 1.09
CA ALA A 5 2.56 -13.47 1.58
C ALA A 5 2.08 -13.57 3.04
N VAL A 6 1.27 -14.57 3.37
CA VAL A 6 0.81 -14.78 4.75
C VAL A 6 1.96 -15.19 5.67
N THR A 7 2.82 -16.13 5.26
CA THR A 7 3.99 -16.51 6.06
C THR A 7 4.90 -15.31 6.34
N PHE A 8 5.06 -14.41 5.36
CA PHE A 8 5.81 -13.17 5.52
C PHE A 8 5.16 -12.24 6.56
N LEU A 9 3.85 -12.05 6.51
CA LEU A 9 3.11 -11.22 7.48
C LEU A 9 3.15 -11.81 8.89
N GLU A 10 2.97 -13.12 9.03
CA GLU A 10 3.10 -13.83 10.31
C GLU A 10 4.51 -13.70 10.89
N TYR A 11 5.53 -13.84 10.05
CA TYR A 11 6.92 -13.63 10.45
C TYR A 11 7.17 -12.17 10.86
N TRP A 12 6.59 -11.21 10.13
CA TRP A 12 6.70 -9.79 10.44
C TRP A 12 6.04 -9.45 11.78
N LYS A 13 4.85 -9.96 12.08
CA LYS A 13 4.19 -9.77 13.39
C LYS A 13 5.08 -10.20 14.55
N ARG A 14 5.67 -11.41 14.44
CA ARG A 14 6.60 -11.94 15.46
C ARG A 14 7.86 -11.09 15.60
N LYS A 15 8.39 -10.60 14.46
CA LYS A 15 9.56 -9.73 14.46
C LYS A 15 9.23 -8.37 15.08
N ASN A 16 8.08 -7.79 14.75
CA ASN A 16 7.59 -6.54 15.33
C ASN A 16 7.45 -6.64 16.84
N ALA A 17 6.78 -7.68 17.36
CA ALA A 17 6.66 -7.91 18.80
C ALA A 17 8.02 -8.00 19.52
N THR A 18 8.99 -8.66 18.88
CA THR A 18 10.36 -8.77 19.42
C THR A 18 11.09 -7.43 19.44
N LEU A 19 10.93 -6.62 18.38
CA LEU A 19 11.56 -5.30 18.28
C LEU A 19 10.90 -4.30 19.24
N ALA A 20 9.56 -4.29 19.32
CA ALA A 20 8.81 -3.43 20.22
C ALA A 20 9.18 -3.70 21.69
N HIS A 21 9.36 -4.97 22.10
CA HIS A 21 9.88 -5.29 23.45
C HIS A 21 11.33 -4.85 23.62
N HIS A 22 12.18 -5.11 22.63
CA HIS A 22 13.60 -4.79 22.72
C HIS A 22 13.87 -3.27 22.82
N TRP A 23 13.05 -2.46 22.15
CA TRP A 23 13.16 -1.00 22.14
C TRP A 23 12.28 -0.31 23.18
N ASP A 24 11.61 -1.07 24.06
CA ASP A 24 10.72 -0.53 25.09
C ASP A 24 9.60 0.38 24.51
N CYS A 25 9.08 -0.04 23.36
CA CYS A 25 7.98 0.62 22.66
C CYS A 25 6.66 -0.18 22.76
N MET A 26 6.63 -1.30 23.49
CA MET A 26 5.40 -2.04 23.75
C MET A 26 4.40 -1.15 24.50
N ASP A 27 3.13 -1.19 24.10
CA ASP A 27 2.03 -0.47 24.74
C ASP A 27 2.19 1.07 24.77
N PHE A 28 3.05 1.63 23.91
CA PHE A 28 3.33 3.07 23.84
C PHE A 28 2.08 3.91 23.50
N GLN A 29 1.29 3.44 22.53
CA GLN A 29 0.10 4.18 22.06
C GLN A 29 -0.97 4.34 23.15
N GLU A 30 -1.13 3.34 24.01
CA GLU A 30 -2.14 3.35 25.07
C GLU A 30 -1.71 4.15 26.30
N ASN A 31 -0.43 4.03 26.69
CA ASN A 31 0.05 4.52 27.98
C ASN A 31 0.72 5.90 27.91
N GLU A 32 1.39 6.24 26.80
CA GLU A 32 2.31 7.38 26.76
C GLU A 32 1.97 8.43 25.70
N GLU A 33 1.18 8.08 24.68
CA GLU A 33 0.90 9.00 23.56
C GLU A 33 0.03 10.18 23.99
N ARG A 34 0.54 11.40 23.76
CA ARG A 34 -0.15 12.64 24.12
C ARG A 34 -1.17 13.03 23.04
N PRO A 35 -2.27 13.71 23.43
CA PRO A 35 -3.21 14.25 22.46
C PRO A 35 -2.55 15.34 21.60
N ARG A 36 -2.96 15.43 20.34
CA ARG A 36 -2.43 16.41 19.38
C ARG A 36 -2.77 17.84 19.85
N PRO A 37 -1.87 18.83 19.68
CA PRO A 37 -2.13 20.20 20.09
C PRO A 37 -3.41 20.81 19.48
N GLU A 38 -3.68 20.50 18.21
CA GLU A 38 -4.91 20.94 17.51
C GLU A 38 -6.17 20.35 18.15
N PHE A 39 -6.12 19.09 18.56
CA PHE A 39 -7.22 18.42 19.24
C PHE A 39 -7.48 19.05 20.61
N VAL A 40 -6.42 19.30 21.39
CA VAL A 40 -6.53 19.97 22.69
C VAL A 40 -7.15 21.37 22.57
N ALA A 41 -6.78 22.11 21.53
CA ALA A 41 -7.28 23.48 21.31
C ALA A 41 -8.74 23.55 20.84
N MET A 42 -9.19 22.58 20.04
CA MET A 42 -10.52 22.58 19.41
C MET A 42 -11.54 21.68 20.12
N ALA A 43 -11.13 20.86 21.08
CA ALA A 43 -12.03 19.97 21.80
C ALA A 43 -13.14 20.76 22.52
N PRO A 44 -14.42 20.37 22.37
CA PRO A 44 -15.56 21.11 22.93
C PRO A 44 -15.71 20.94 24.45
N GLY A 45 -15.07 19.93 25.05
CA GLY A 45 -15.19 19.66 26.48
C GLY A 45 -14.02 18.86 27.02
N MET A 46 -14.03 18.66 28.34
CA MET A 46 -13.10 17.81 29.08
C MET A 46 -13.88 16.68 29.75
N GLU A 47 -13.32 15.47 29.74
CA GLU A 47 -13.89 14.30 30.41
C GLU A 47 -12.80 13.62 31.26
N GLN A 48 -13.20 13.00 32.37
CA GLN A 48 -12.26 12.29 33.23
C GLN A 48 -11.95 10.92 32.63
N ASN A 49 -10.67 10.62 32.42
CA ASN A 49 -10.23 9.32 31.96
C ASN A 49 -10.48 8.26 33.06
N PRO A 50 -11.20 7.14 32.76
CA PRO A 50 -11.55 6.14 33.76
C PRO A 50 -10.37 5.34 34.30
N VAL A 51 -9.23 5.34 33.59
CA VAL A 51 -8.02 4.59 33.97
C VAL A 51 -7.05 5.48 34.74
N THR A 52 -6.71 6.66 34.20
CA THR A 52 -5.73 7.56 34.82
C THR A 52 -6.33 8.51 35.85
N GLY A 53 -7.65 8.71 35.81
CA GLY A 53 -8.36 9.68 36.66
C GLY A 53 -8.09 11.14 36.27
N ALA A 54 -7.30 11.41 35.24
CA ALA A 54 -6.96 12.75 34.78
C ALA A 54 -8.08 13.34 33.90
N MET A 55 -8.28 14.65 33.97
CA MET A 55 -9.18 15.37 33.07
C MET A 55 -8.50 15.56 31.70
N GLU A 56 -9.11 15.03 30.65
CA GLU A 56 -8.57 15.04 29.30
C GLU A 56 -9.56 15.68 28.31
N PRO A 57 -9.08 16.33 27.24
CA PRO A 57 -9.95 16.85 26.19
C PRO A 57 -10.77 15.73 25.55
N TYR A 58 -12.07 15.95 25.42
CA TYR A 58 -13.01 14.96 24.89
C TYR A 58 -13.80 15.49 23.71
N PHE A 59 -13.96 14.63 22.70
CA PHE A 59 -14.77 14.89 21.52
C PHE A 59 -15.86 13.81 21.41
N PRO A 60 -17.16 14.17 21.33
CA PRO A 60 -18.25 13.20 21.33
C PRO A 60 -18.13 12.17 20.21
N GLU A 61 -18.24 10.89 20.56
CA GLU A 61 -18.04 9.82 19.57
C GLU A 61 -19.09 9.81 18.46
N LYS A 62 -20.35 10.12 18.79
CA LYS A 62 -21.45 10.14 17.82
C LYS A 62 -21.24 11.18 16.73
N THR A 63 -20.74 12.37 17.11
CA THR A 63 -20.42 13.42 16.14
C THR A 63 -19.19 13.03 15.32
N ARG A 64 -18.19 12.38 15.94
CA ARG A 64 -17.00 11.85 15.22
C ARG A 64 -17.39 10.83 14.17
N GLN A 65 -18.19 9.84 14.54
CA GLN A 65 -18.67 8.80 13.62
C GLN A 65 -19.49 9.38 12.47
N SER A 66 -20.34 10.36 12.74
CA SER A 66 -21.07 11.07 11.67
C SER A 66 -20.14 11.81 10.71
N ARG A 67 -19.05 12.42 11.21
CA ARG A 67 -18.04 13.06 10.37
C ARG A 67 -17.24 12.04 9.56
N ILE A 68 -16.76 10.96 10.18
CA ILE A 68 -16.05 9.87 9.50
C ILE A 68 -16.91 9.26 8.40
N LEU A 69 -18.21 9.02 8.66
CA LEU A 69 -19.13 8.49 7.65
C LEU A 69 -19.30 9.46 6.48
N THR A 70 -19.48 10.75 6.76
CA THR A 70 -19.59 11.78 5.71
C THR A 70 -18.29 11.89 4.90
N GLY A 71 -17.13 11.85 5.57
CA GLY A 71 -15.82 11.85 4.92
C GLY A 71 -15.61 10.61 4.05
N SER A 72 -16.05 9.43 4.52
CA SER A 72 -16.03 8.18 3.76
C SER A 72 -16.88 8.27 2.49
N MET A 73 -18.05 8.93 2.55
CA MET A 73 -18.87 9.18 1.36
C MET A 73 -18.19 10.10 0.34
N VAL A 74 -17.47 11.14 0.81
CA VAL A 74 -16.68 12.01 -0.07
C VAL A 74 -15.57 11.22 -0.77
N ILE A 75 -14.89 10.33 -0.05
CA ILE A 75 -13.86 9.46 -0.63
C ILE A 75 -14.46 8.55 -1.70
N ILE A 76 -15.57 7.87 -1.42
CA ILE A 76 -16.25 7.00 -2.40
C ILE A 76 -16.62 7.78 -3.66
N PHE A 77 -17.17 9.01 -3.51
CA PHE A 77 -17.48 9.86 -4.64
C PHE A 77 -16.24 10.20 -5.48
N MET A 78 -15.10 10.50 -4.84
CA MET A 78 -13.84 10.75 -5.53
C MET A 78 -13.30 9.49 -6.24
N LEU A 79 -13.43 8.30 -5.66
CA LEU A 79 -13.05 7.06 -6.33
C LEU A 79 -13.91 6.81 -7.58
N CYS A 80 -15.21 7.09 -7.53
CA CYS A 80 -16.08 7.04 -8.70
C CYS A 80 -15.61 8.00 -9.80
N ILE A 81 -15.20 9.22 -9.43
CA ILE A 81 -14.63 10.20 -10.37
C ILE A 81 -13.37 9.64 -11.05
N VAL A 82 -12.46 9.01 -10.31
CA VAL A 82 -11.26 8.38 -10.87
C VAL A 82 -11.64 7.31 -11.89
N MET A 83 -12.62 6.44 -11.57
CA MET A 83 -13.10 5.42 -12.50
C MET A 83 -13.69 6.03 -13.79
N ILE A 84 -14.42 7.14 -13.69
CA ILE A 84 -14.95 7.87 -14.86
C ILE A 84 -13.80 8.41 -15.72
N PHE A 85 -12.78 9.00 -15.11
CA PHE A 85 -11.62 9.52 -15.86
C PHE A 85 -10.87 8.41 -16.58
N LEU A 86 -10.67 7.25 -15.94
CA LEU A 86 -10.01 6.11 -16.57
C LEU A 86 -10.78 5.61 -17.79
N VAL A 87 -12.11 5.48 -17.68
CA VAL A 87 -12.97 5.14 -18.83
C VAL A 87 -12.86 6.22 -19.90
N THR A 88 -12.80 7.50 -19.52
CA THR A 88 -12.66 8.62 -20.45
C THR A 88 -11.34 8.58 -21.21
N VAL A 89 -10.22 8.23 -20.56
CA VAL A 89 -8.92 8.06 -21.20
C VAL A 89 -8.93 6.90 -22.19
N ILE A 90 -9.53 5.77 -21.82
CA ILE A 90 -9.68 4.60 -22.71
C ILE A 90 -10.53 4.98 -23.92
N MET A 91 -11.64 5.69 -23.71
CA MET A 91 -12.48 6.19 -24.79
C MET A 91 -11.71 7.17 -25.69
N TYR A 92 -10.96 8.10 -25.10
CA TYR A 92 -10.13 9.06 -25.84
C TYR A 92 -9.17 8.36 -26.81
N ARG A 93 -8.51 7.29 -26.37
CA ARG A 93 -7.65 6.46 -27.22
C ARG A 93 -8.41 5.89 -28.43
N GLY A 94 -9.61 5.36 -28.20
CA GLY A 94 -10.47 4.85 -29.26
C GLY A 94 -10.87 5.92 -30.28
N ILE A 95 -11.23 7.12 -29.81
CA ILE A 95 -11.61 8.25 -30.66
C ILE A 95 -10.44 8.70 -31.53
N ILE A 96 -9.26 8.92 -30.94
CA ILE A 96 -8.07 9.35 -31.70
C ILE A 96 -7.70 8.29 -32.74
N SER A 97 -7.73 7.01 -32.37
CA SER A 97 -7.49 5.94 -33.34
C SER A 97 -8.46 6.04 -34.52
N MET A 98 -9.77 6.14 -34.26
CA MET A 98 -10.80 6.25 -35.30
C MET A 98 -10.64 7.51 -36.17
N MET A 99 -10.39 8.67 -35.58
CA MET A 99 -10.16 9.91 -36.34
C MET A 99 -8.96 9.77 -37.26
N MET A 100 -7.85 9.19 -36.78
CA MET A 100 -6.62 9.01 -37.56
C MET A 100 -6.79 8.02 -38.73
N TYR A 101 -7.67 7.02 -38.58
CA TYR A 101 -8.06 6.14 -39.69
C TYR A 101 -8.84 6.89 -40.79
N HIS A 102 -9.61 7.92 -40.42
CA HIS A 102 -10.47 8.66 -41.35
C HIS A 102 -9.77 9.82 -42.10
N THR A 103 -8.59 10.27 -41.62
CA THR A 103 -7.83 11.40 -42.20
C THR A 103 -7.16 11.09 -43.55
N GLY A 104 -7.31 9.89 -44.10
CA GLY A 104 -6.98 9.55 -45.49
C GLY A 104 -5.50 9.49 -45.88
N SER A 105 -4.56 9.90 -45.02
CA SER A 105 -3.13 9.79 -45.28
C SER A 105 -2.59 8.41 -44.90
N SER A 106 -1.82 7.79 -45.81
CA SER A 106 -1.31 6.43 -45.66
C SER A 106 -0.39 6.26 -44.44
N VAL A 107 0.39 7.29 -44.11
CA VAL A 107 1.31 7.31 -42.95
C VAL A 107 0.56 7.43 -41.61
N LEU A 108 -0.47 8.30 -41.52
CA LEU A 108 -1.26 8.38 -40.30
C LEU A 108 -2.08 7.12 -40.08
N ARG A 109 -2.53 6.45 -41.14
CA ARG A 109 -3.29 5.20 -41.03
C ARG A 109 -2.46 4.04 -40.51
N THR A 110 -1.19 3.92 -40.92
CA THR A 110 -0.29 2.85 -40.42
C THR A 110 0.21 3.13 -39.01
N GLN A 111 0.38 4.39 -38.63
CA GLN A 111 0.84 4.80 -37.30
C GLN A 111 -0.28 5.20 -36.34
N ALA A 112 -1.56 5.08 -36.73
CA ALA A 112 -2.72 5.54 -35.96
C ALA A 112 -2.75 4.94 -34.55
N GLY A 113 -2.50 3.63 -34.44
CA GLY A 113 -2.44 2.94 -33.15
C GLY A 113 -1.31 3.46 -32.25
N ASN A 114 -0.12 3.67 -32.80
CA ASN A 114 1.03 4.17 -32.05
C ASN A 114 0.82 5.61 -31.58
N ILE A 115 0.31 6.49 -32.45
CA ILE A 115 0.01 7.88 -32.11
C ILE A 115 -1.09 7.95 -31.03
N ALA A 116 -2.16 7.15 -31.17
CA ALA A 116 -3.24 7.08 -30.19
C ALA A 116 -2.74 6.56 -28.83
N ASN A 117 -1.83 5.57 -28.83
CA ASN A 117 -1.24 5.05 -27.60
C ASN A 117 -0.38 6.12 -26.90
N ILE A 118 0.47 6.82 -27.64
CA ILE A 118 1.35 7.85 -27.08
C ILE A 118 0.51 9.01 -26.53
N SER A 119 -0.46 9.52 -27.30
CA SER A 119 -1.31 10.63 -26.85
C SER A 119 -2.16 10.24 -25.63
N SER A 120 -2.77 9.04 -25.64
CA SER A 120 -3.53 8.53 -24.50
C SER A 120 -2.67 8.36 -23.26
N SER A 121 -1.43 7.89 -23.40
CA SER A 121 -0.51 7.71 -22.27
C SER A 121 -0.09 9.06 -21.67
N MET A 122 0.13 10.08 -22.49
CA MET A 122 0.43 11.44 -22.02
C MET A 122 -0.73 12.07 -21.26
N VAL A 123 -1.96 11.95 -21.78
CA VAL A 123 -3.17 12.44 -21.11
C VAL A 123 -3.40 11.69 -19.79
N ASN A 124 -3.24 10.38 -19.79
CA ASN A 124 -3.35 9.56 -18.59
C ASN A 124 -2.35 10.00 -17.51
N LEU A 125 -1.08 10.18 -17.88
CA LEU A 125 -0.04 10.64 -16.95
C LEU A 125 -0.36 12.02 -16.37
N ALA A 126 -0.78 12.97 -17.20
CA ALA A 126 -1.13 14.31 -16.75
C ALA A 126 -2.31 14.28 -15.75
N LEU A 127 -3.33 13.48 -16.02
CA LEU A 127 -4.48 13.31 -15.13
C LEU A 127 -4.08 12.68 -13.80
N ILE A 128 -3.25 11.63 -13.83
CA ILE A 128 -2.73 10.97 -12.63
C ILE A 128 -2.00 11.98 -11.72
N LEU A 129 -1.09 12.77 -12.28
CA LEU A 129 -0.31 13.73 -11.51
C LEU A 129 -1.19 14.83 -10.90
N LEU A 130 -2.12 15.38 -11.68
CA LEU A 130 -3.03 16.43 -11.21
C LEU A 130 -3.98 15.92 -10.13
N MET A 131 -4.57 14.75 -10.34
CA MET A 131 -5.52 14.16 -9.38
C MET A 131 -4.83 13.74 -8.09
N GLY A 132 -3.60 13.25 -8.15
CA GLY A 132 -2.82 12.92 -6.96
C GLY A 132 -2.64 14.12 -6.03
N GLN A 133 -2.28 15.28 -6.58
CA GLN A 133 -2.12 16.50 -5.77
C GLN A 133 -3.44 16.96 -5.14
N VAL A 134 -4.53 16.97 -5.92
CA VAL A 134 -5.86 17.35 -5.42
C VAL A 134 -6.33 16.39 -4.34
N TYR A 135 -6.12 15.08 -4.53
CA TYR A 135 -6.56 14.08 -3.58
C TYR A 135 -5.80 14.15 -2.27
N THR A 136 -4.47 14.27 -2.29
CA THR A 136 -3.68 14.37 -1.05
C THR A 136 -4.10 15.61 -0.24
N ALA A 137 -4.30 16.75 -0.91
CA ALA A 137 -4.79 17.97 -0.24
C ALA A 137 -6.19 17.79 0.36
N LEU A 138 -7.10 17.12 -0.35
CA LEU A 138 -8.43 16.80 0.18
C LEU A 138 -8.38 15.80 1.33
N ALA A 139 -7.53 14.77 1.26
CA ALA A 139 -7.36 13.77 2.30
C ALA A 139 -6.85 14.39 3.60
N GLU A 140 -5.92 15.35 3.50
CA GLU A 140 -5.45 16.15 4.65
C GLU A 140 -6.60 16.95 5.27
N GLN A 141 -7.37 17.68 4.45
CA GLN A 141 -8.49 18.49 4.92
C GLN A 141 -9.60 17.64 5.57
N LEU A 142 -9.93 16.49 4.98
CA LEU A 142 -10.92 15.55 5.52
C LEU A 142 -10.45 14.97 6.85
N THR A 143 -9.18 14.59 6.95
CA THR A 143 -8.64 13.98 8.18
C THR A 143 -8.54 15.01 9.31
N LYS A 144 -8.23 16.27 9.00
CA LYS A 144 -8.34 17.39 9.97
C LYS A 144 -9.77 17.59 10.45
N TRP A 145 -10.76 17.46 9.57
CA TRP A 145 -12.18 17.61 9.93
C TRP A 145 -12.71 16.48 10.82
N GLU A 146 -12.17 15.27 10.68
CA GLU A 146 -12.52 14.08 11.49
C GLU A 146 -12.11 14.19 12.97
N MET A 147 -11.18 15.10 13.32
CA MET A 147 -10.75 15.37 14.70
C MET A 147 -10.26 14.14 15.47
N HIS A 148 -9.18 13.52 14.98
CA HIS A 148 -8.48 12.42 15.68
C HIS A 148 -7.70 12.92 16.90
N ARG A 149 -7.71 12.13 17.99
CA ARG A 149 -7.12 12.51 19.29
C ARG A 149 -5.60 12.49 19.28
N THR A 150 -5.00 11.42 18.79
CA THR A 150 -3.54 11.19 18.81
C THR A 150 -2.94 11.30 17.42
N GLN A 151 -1.61 11.48 17.33
CA GLN A 151 -0.91 11.65 16.06
C GLN A 151 -0.96 10.35 15.25
N THR A 152 -0.79 9.21 15.91
CA THR A 152 -0.91 7.88 15.28
C THR A 152 -2.27 7.72 14.60
N GLN A 153 -3.38 8.01 15.30
CA GLN A 153 -4.73 7.88 14.71
C GLN A 153 -4.96 8.82 13.52
N TYR A 154 -4.42 10.04 13.59
CA TYR A 154 -4.48 10.99 12.48
C TYR A 154 -3.69 10.47 11.26
N GLU A 155 -2.46 10.01 11.46
CA GLU A 155 -1.61 9.50 10.40
C GLU A 155 -2.14 8.20 9.81
N ASP A 156 -2.67 7.28 10.62
CA ASP A 156 -3.31 6.05 10.15
C ASP A 156 -4.53 6.35 9.28
N ALA A 157 -5.39 7.27 9.74
CA ALA A 157 -6.59 7.65 9.00
C ALA A 157 -6.25 8.41 7.71
N PHE A 158 -5.22 9.26 7.72
CA PHE A 158 -4.71 9.93 6.52
C PHE A 158 -4.12 8.92 5.54
N THR A 159 -3.24 8.05 6.03
CA THR A 159 -2.55 7.01 5.26
C THR A 159 -3.53 6.09 4.57
N PHE A 160 -4.55 5.61 5.28
CA PHE A 160 -5.60 4.76 4.70
C PHE A 160 -6.32 5.45 3.54
N LYS A 161 -6.67 6.74 3.68
CA LYS A 161 -7.36 7.50 2.63
C LYS A 161 -6.49 7.68 1.39
N VAL A 162 -5.24 8.10 1.57
CA VAL A 162 -4.30 8.31 0.46
C VAL A 162 -3.98 6.98 -0.22
N PHE A 163 -3.76 5.92 0.56
CA PHE A 163 -3.52 4.58 0.04
C PHE A 163 -4.65 4.09 -0.87
N ILE A 164 -5.92 4.21 -0.46
CA ILE A 164 -7.06 3.73 -1.29
C ILE A 164 -7.06 4.42 -2.66
N PHE A 165 -6.83 5.74 -2.69
CA PHE A 165 -6.76 6.47 -3.94
C PHE A 165 -5.59 6.03 -4.79
N GLN A 166 -4.38 5.94 -4.21
CA GLN A 166 -3.20 5.50 -4.95
C GLN A 166 -3.37 4.07 -5.46
N PHE A 167 -4.00 3.20 -4.67
CA PHE A 167 -4.33 1.84 -5.06
C PHE A 167 -5.24 1.85 -6.31
N VAL A 168 -6.38 2.55 -6.27
CA VAL A 168 -7.26 2.63 -7.45
C VAL A 168 -6.54 3.24 -8.64
N ASN A 169 -5.75 4.29 -8.42
CA ASN A 169 -5.04 4.99 -9.47
C ASN A 169 -4.00 4.10 -10.18
N PHE A 170 -3.14 3.40 -9.44
CA PHE A 170 -2.10 2.55 -10.01
C PHE A 170 -2.60 1.20 -10.52
N TYR A 171 -3.59 0.59 -9.85
CA TYR A 171 -4.03 -0.76 -10.17
C TYR A 171 -5.21 -0.82 -11.13
N SER A 172 -5.98 0.25 -11.29
CA SER A 172 -7.17 0.25 -12.16
C SER A 172 -6.87 -0.11 -13.62
N SER A 173 -5.78 0.38 -14.19
CA SER A 173 -5.42 0.09 -15.57
C SER A 173 -5.05 -1.39 -15.76
N PRO A 174 -4.13 -1.99 -14.95
CA PRO A 174 -3.95 -3.44 -14.94
C PRO A 174 -5.23 -4.24 -14.69
N PHE A 175 -6.10 -3.81 -13.76
CA PHE A 175 -7.40 -4.46 -13.51
C PHE A 175 -8.32 -4.43 -14.75
N TYR A 176 -8.35 -3.31 -15.46
CA TYR A 176 -9.11 -3.17 -16.71
C TYR A 176 -8.60 -4.15 -17.78
N VAL A 177 -7.29 -4.19 -18.00
CA VAL A 177 -6.67 -5.10 -18.98
C VAL A 177 -6.87 -6.57 -18.60
N ALA A 178 -6.81 -6.88 -17.31
CA ALA A 178 -7.01 -8.23 -16.79
C ALA A 178 -8.43 -8.76 -16.99
N PHE A 179 -9.45 -7.97 -16.65
CA PHE A 179 -10.82 -8.47 -16.46
C PHE A 179 -11.86 -7.93 -17.45
N PHE A 180 -11.67 -6.72 -17.96
CA PHE A 180 -12.69 -6.04 -18.76
C PHE A 180 -12.35 -5.99 -20.25
N LYS A 181 -11.07 -5.83 -20.59
CA LYS A 181 -10.60 -5.75 -21.98
C LYS A 181 -10.88 -7.05 -22.73
N GLY A 182 -11.42 -6.95 -23.95
CA GLY A 182 -11.73 -8.10 -24.81
C GLY A 182 -12.93 -8.96 -24.39
N ARG A 183 -13.58 -8.71 -23.24
CA ARG A 183 -14.70 -9.55 -22.76
C ARG A 183 -16.06 -9.14 -23.32
N PHE A 184 -16.28 -7.84 -23.50
CA PHE A 184 -17.58 -7.26 -23.88
C PHE A 184 -17.63 -6.74 -25.33
N VAL A 185 -16.84 -7.31 -26.24
CA VAL A 185 -16.73 -6.79 -27.62
C VAL A 185 -17.83 -7.32 -28.55
N GLY A 186 -18.40 -8.49 -28.25
CA GLY A 186 -19.44 -9.11 -29.08
C GLY A 186 -18.86 -10.03 -30.16
N TYR A 187 -19.39 -9.96 -31.37
CA TYR A 187 -18.90 -10.73 -32.52
C TYR A 187 -18.98 -9.88 -33.81
N PRO A 188 -18.23 -10.23 -34.87
CA PRO A 188 -18.28 -9.50 -36.14
C PRO A 188 -19.71 -9.35 -36.68
N GLY A 189 -20.12 -8.11 -36.95
CA GLY A 189 -21.48 -7.75 -37.40
C GLY A 189 -22.41 -7.25 -36.29
N HIS A 190 -22.17 -7.62 -35.04
CA HIS A 190 -22.89 -7.10 -33.87
C HIS A 190 -21.92 -6.83 -32.71
N TYR A 191 -21.15 -5.75 -32.85
CA TYR A 191 -20.22 -5.32 -31.82
C TYR A 191 -20.96 -4.68 -30.64
N GLY A 192 -20.51 -4.99 -29.42
CA GLY A 192 -20.93 -4.26 -28.22
C GLY A 192 -20.41 -2.82 -28.28
N THR A 193 -21.31 -1.86 -28.22
CA THR A 193 -20.97 -0.44 -28.18
C THR A 193 -21.11 0.10 -26.76
N LEU A 194 -20.03 0.70 -26.25
CA LEU A 194 -20.07 1.48 -25.01
C LEU A 194 -20.10 2.97 -25.40
N LEU A 195 -21.19 3.67 -25.02
CA LEU A 195 -21.42 5.08 -25.37
C LEU A 195 -21.23 5.38 -26.87
N GLY A 196 -21.69 4.46 -27.73
CA GLY A 196 -21.63 4.59 -29.19
C GLY A 196 -20.29 4.17 -29.84
N MET A 197 -19.31 3.72 -29.06
CA MET A 197 -18.00 3.29 -29.57
C MET A 197 -17.75 1.79 -29.40
N ARG A 198 -16.95 1.21 -30.32
CA ARG A 198 -16.55 -0.21 -30.26
C ARG A 198 -15.60 -0.45 -29.08
N ASN A 199 -15.90 -1.46 -28.26
CA ASN A 199 -15.04 -1.88 -27.16
C ASN A 199 -13.67 -2.40 -27.66
N GLU A 200 -12.63 -2.22 -26.84
CA GLU A 200 -11.26 -2.67 -27.18
C GLU A 200 -11.13 -4.20 -27.15
N ASP A 201 -10.58 -4.74 -28.24
CA ASP A 201 -10.14 -6.14 -28.35
C ASP A 201 -8.73 -6.32 -27.79
N CYS A 202 -8.39 -7.54 -27.39
CA CYS A 202 -7.01 -7.92 -27.09
C CYS A 202 -6.26 -8.38 -28.34
N GLY A 203 -4.94 -8.20 -28.35
CA GLY A 203 -4.08 -8.65 -29.44
C GLY A 203 -4.02 -10.18 -29.60
N PRO A 204 -3.34 -10.67 -30.65
CA PRO A 204 -3.24 -12.10 -30.96
C PRO A 204 -2.53 -12.93 -29.88
N GLY A 205 -1.66 -12.31 -29.08
CA GLY A 205 -1.00 -12.92 -27.93
C GLY A 205 -1.89 -13.10 -26.68
N GLY A 206 -3.11 -12.54 -26.71
CA GLY A 206 -4.03 -12.53 -25.58
C GLY A 206 -3.75 -11.41 -24.57
N CYS A 207 -4.75 -11.11 -23.74
CA CYS A 207 -4.68 -10.01 -22.78
C CYS A 207 -3.63 -10.24 -21.66
N LEU A 208 -3.27 -11.50 -21.38
CA LEU A 208 -2.32 -11.85 -20.32
C LEU A 208 -0.89 -11.39 -20.65
N ILE A 209 -0.48 -11.43 -21.92
CA ILE A 209 0.83 -10.93 -22.35
C ILE A 209 0.87 -9.40 -22.28
N GLU A 210 -0.19 -8.73 -22.76
CA GLU A 210 -0.30 -7.27 -22.65
C GLU A 210 -0.26 -6.81 -21.19
N LEU A 211 -0.93 -7.53 -20.30
CA LEU A 211 -0.88 -7.29 -18.86
C LEU A 211 0.53 -7.49 -18.30
N ALA A 212 1.22 -8.56 -18.69
CA ALA A 212 2.59 -8.82 -18.24
C ALA A 212 3.58 -7.73 -18.70
N GLU A 213 3.46 -7.27 -19.96
CA GLU A 213 4.25 -6.15 -20.49
C GLU A 213 3.96 -4.86 -19.72
N GLN A 214 2.68 -4.55 -19.46
CA GLN A 214 2.30 -3.38 -18.68
C GLN A 214 2.87 -3.43 -17.26
N LEU A 215 2.78 -4.58 -16.59
CA LEU A 215 3.34 -4.78 -15.24
C LEU A 215 4.86 -4.66 -15.23
N PHE A 216 5.54 -5.18 -16.25
CA PHE A 216 6.99 -5.01 -16.40
C PHE A 216 7.36 -3.53 -16.53
N ILE A 217 6.66 -2.77 -17.37
CA ILE A 217 6.90 -1.34 -17.54
C ILE A 217 6.62 -0.58 -16.24
N ILE A 218 5.52 -0.88 -15.54
CA ILE A 218 5.20 -0.22 -14.27
C ILE A 218 6.24 -0.56 -13.22
N MET A 219 6.55 -1.83 -12.98
CA MET A 219 7.40 -2.22 -11.86
C MET A 219 8.89 -1.96 -12.11
N VAL A 220 9.40 -2.17 -13.32
CA VAL A 220 10.81 -1.90 -13.62
C VAL A 220 11.00 -0.43 -14.02
N GLY A 221 10.11 0.10 -14.86
CA GLY A 221 10.21 1.47 -15.36
C GLY A 221 9.95 2.51 -14.27
N LYS A 222 8.87 2.38 -13.48
CA LYS A 222 8.62 3.30 -12.36
C LYS A 222 9.78 3.26 -11.37
N GLN A 223 10.30 2.07 -11.08
CA GLN A 223 11.37 1.94 -10.10
C GLN A 223 12.66 2.61 -10.53
N ILE A 224 13.07 2.44 -11.79
CA ILE A 224 14.24 3.16 -12.31
C ILE A 224 14.03 4.67 -12.20
N ILE A 225 12.83 5.16 -12.53
CA ILE A 225 12.49 6.58 -12.44
C ILE A 225 12.51 7.04 -10.98
N ASN A 226 11.93 6.29 -10.06
CA ASN A 226 11.89 6.58 -8.63
C ASN A 226 13.31 6.63 -8.07
N ASN A 227 14.15 5.62 -8.31
CA ASN A 227 15.54 5.59 -7.83
C ASN A 227 16.35 6.80 -8.36
N ILE A 228 16.11 7.22 -9.62
CA ILE A 228 16.73 8.43 -10.18
C ILE A 228 16.19 9.68 -9.50
N GLN A 229 14.87 9.79 -9.33
CA GLN A 229 14.23 10.93 -8.66
C GLN A 229 14.69 11.05 -7.21
N GLU A 230 14.79 9.94 -6.50
CA GLU A 230 15.25 9.87 -5.12
C GLU A 230 16.72 10.28 -4.98
N PHE A 231 17.57 9.96 -5.96
CA PHE A 231 18.95 10.42 -5.94
C PHE A 231 19.09 11.90 -6.36
N VAL A 232 18.32 12.34 -7.36
CA VAL A 232 18.50 13.65 -8.01
C VAL A 232 17.71 14.77 -7.31
N ILE A 233 16.47 14.51 -6.88
CA ILE A 233 15.60 15.53 -6.28
C ILE A 233 16.18 16.10 -4.99
N PRO A 234 16.68 15.30 -4.02
CA PRO A 234 17.31 15.84 -2.81
C PRO A 234 18.50 16.71 -3.16
N LYS A 235 19.42 16.26 -4.04
CA LYS A 235 20.56 17.08 -4.46
C LYS A 235 20.15 18.39 -5.12
N MET A 236 19.09 18.37 -5.94
CA MET A 236 18.54 19.57 -6.55
C MET A 236 17.90 20.51 -5.51
N LYS A 237 17.12 19.98 -4.55
CA LYS A 237 16.50 20.73 -3.45
C LYS A 237 17.60 21.35 -2.56
N ALA A 238 18.60 20.56 -2.14
CA ALA A 238 19.74 20.99 -1.34
C ALA A 238 20.54 22.09 -2.07
N TRP A 239 20.81 21.94 -3.36
CA TRP A 239 21.48 22.97 -4.15
C TRP A 239 20.67 24.27 -4.26
N LYS A 240 19.34 24.18 -4.44
CA LYS A 240 18.46 25.36 -4.43
C LYS A 240 18.45 26.05 -3.06
N GLN A 241 18.41 25.27 -1.98
CA GLN A 241 18.44 25.77 -0.60
C GLN A 241 19.76 26.47 -0.30
N LYS A 242 20.90 25.85 -0.63
CA LYS A 242 22.23 26.47 -0.52
C LYS A 242 22.34 27.78 -1.30
N ARG A 243 21.82 27.83 -2.53
CA ARG A 243 21.77 29.08 -3.32
C ARG A 243 20.89 30.16 -2.69
N LYS A 244 19.76 29.78 -2.11
CA LYS A 244 18.85 30.71 -1.41
C LYS A 244 19.53 31.28 -0.16
N ILE A 245 20.18 30.43 0.63
CA ILE A 245 20.91 30.81 1.85
C ILE A 245 22.13 31.66 1.51
N ALA A 246 22.90 31.32 0.47
CA ALA A 246 24.03 32.11 0.00
C ALA A 246 23.64 33.53 -0.43
N LYS A 247 22.47 33.71 -1.07
CA LYS A 247 21.94 35.04 -1.40
C LYS A 247 21.62 35.88 -0.17
N VAL A 248 21.14 35.25 0.91
CA VAL A 248 20.83 35.92 2.19
C VAL A 248 22.12 36.23 2.97
N ARG A 249 23.11 35.33 2.92
CA ARG A 249 24.38 35.45 3.63
C ARG A 249 25.23 36.63 3.13
N GLY A 250 25.12 37.02 1.85
CA GLY A 250 25.86 38.16 1.29
C GLY A 250 27.38 38.00 1.43
N THR A 251 28.12 39.12 1.40
CA THR A 251 29.60 39.17 1.48
C THR A 251 30.18 38.91 2.89
N GLN A 252 29.42 38.31 3.82
CA GLN A 252 29.91 37.88 5.13
C GLN A 252 30.69 36.56 4.98
N ILE A 253 31.90 36.64 4.41
CA ILE A 253 32.70 35.48 3.94
C ILE A 253 33.74 34.96 4.97
N SER A 254 33.84 35.52 6.18
CA SER A 254 35.03 35.27 7.03
C SER A 254 34.80 34.54 8.36
N GLN A 255 33.81 33.66 8.47
CA GLN A 255 33.72 32.79 9.65
C GLN A 255 33.47 31.34 9.22
N GLU A 256 34.26 30.41 9.75
CA GLU A 256 34.03 28.98 9.59
C GLU A 256 32.56 28.66 9.92
N SER A 257 31.90 27.92 9.03
CA SER A 257 30.49 27.58 9.20
C SER A 257 30.32 26.78 10.49
N LYS A 258 29.44 27.24 11.38
CA LYS A 258 29.12 26.50 12.59
C LYS A 258 28.30 25.25 12.21
N ARG A 259 28.42 24.16 12.98
CA ARG A 259 27.75 22.88 12.67
C ARG A 259 26.23 23.00 12.50
N TRP A 260 25.56 23.78 13.34
CA TRP A 260 24.12 24.01 13.23
C TRP A 260 23.73 24.82 11.98
N GLU A 261 24.63 25.62 11.40
CA GLU A 261 24.40 26.29 10.12
C GLU A 261 24.48 25.29 8.98
N GLU A 262 25.44 24.35 9.02
CA GLU A 262 25.54 23.26 8.05
C GLU A 262 24.28 22.38 8.07
N ASP A 263 23.78 22.03 9.26
CA ASP A 263 22.55 21.25 9.42
C ASP A 263 21.29 21.99 8.96
N TYR A 264 21.29 23.33 9.04
CA TYR A 264 20.17 24.15 8.56
C TYR A 264 20.15 24.29 7.02
N GLU A 265 21.28 24.07 6.34
CA GLU A 265 21.33 24.03 4.88
C GLU A 265 20.74 22.73 4.31
N LEU A 266 20.60 21.67 5.12
CA LEU A 266 20.01 20.39 4.74
C LEU A 266 18.48 20.47 4.62
N ILE A 267 17.90 19.48 3.93
CA ILE A 267 16.46 19.44 3.68
C ILE A 267 15.74 18.89 4.92
N GLU A 268 14.57 19.44 5.22
CA GLU A 268 13.70 18.90 6.26
C GLU A 268 13.10 17.55 5.84
N CYS A 269 13.09 16.60 6.77
CA CYS A 269 12.49 15.29 6.58
C CYS A 269 10.96 15.42 6.69
N GLU A 270 10.23 15.18 5.59
CA GLU A 270 8.77 15.34 5.49
C GLU A 270 7.97 14.13 6.04
N GLY A 271 8.66 13.08 6.49
CA GLY A 271 8.08 11.87 7.09
C GLY A 271 8.58 10.58 6.43
N LEU A 272 7.92 9.46 6.71
CA LEU A 272 8.18 8.13 6.13
C LEU A 272 7.02 7.61 5.27
N PHE A 273 6.00 8.44 5.05
CA PHE A 273 4.75 8.02 4.42
C PHE A 273 4.96 7.56 2.97
N GLU A 274 5.70 8.33 2.17
CA GLU A 274 5.93 8.02 0.75
C GLU A 274 6.81 6.78 0.59
N GLU A 275 7.79 6.59 1.48
CA GLU A 275 8.68 5.44 1.54
C GLU A 275 7.88 4.15 1.83
N TYR A 276 6.98 4.16 2.82
CA TYR A 276 6.11 3.02 3.06
C TYR A 276 5.10 2.80 1.92
N LEU A 277 4.52 3.88 1.38
CA LEU A 277 3.56 3.80 0.28
C LEU A 277 4.18 3.09 -0.93
N GLU A 278 5.41 3.44 -1.29
CA GLU A 278 6.15 2.80 -2.38
C GLU A 278 6.32 1.30 -2.15
N MET A 279 6.80 0.92 -0.98
CA MET A 279 7.05 -0.49 -0.63
C MET A 279 5.78 -1.32 -0.57
N VAL A 280 4.68 -0.76 -0.03
CA VAL A 280 3.38 -1.43 0.05
C VAL A 280 2.73 -1.57 -1.33
N LEU A 281 2.85 -0.55 -2.19
CA LEU A 281 2.43 -0.68 -3.59
C LEU A 281 3.26 -1.74 -4.33
N GLN A 282 4.57 -1.80 -4.12
CA GLN A 282 5.41 -2.85 -4.71
C GLN A 282 4.96 -4.25 -4.24
N PHE A 283 4.68 -4.43 -2.96
CA PHE A 283 4.14 -5.68 -2.41
C PHE A 283 2.82 -6.11 -3.10
N GLY A 284 1.92 -5.16 -3.34
CA GLY A 284 0.67 -5.44 -4.06
C GLY A 284 0.91 -5.90 -5.51
N PHE A 285 1.84 -5.30 -6.25
CA PHE A 285 2.18 -5.75 -7.61
C PHE A 285 2.73 -7.18 -7.63
N ILE A 286 3.57 -7.51 -6.66
CA ILE A 286 4.16 -8.86 -6.52
C ILE A 286 3.11 -9.90 -6.15
N THR A 287 2.10 -9.55 -5.36
CA THR A 287 1.14 -10.53 -4.83
C THR A 287 -0.10 -10.66 -5.72
N ILE A 288 -0.71 -9.55 -6.14
CA ILE A 288 -1.99 -9.52 -6.85
C ILE A 288 -1.87 -10.06 -8.29
N PHE A 289 -0.77 -9.77 -8.98
CA PHE A 289 -0.63 -10.08 -10.42
C PHE A 289 0.42 -11.13 -10.76
N VAL A 290 0.85 -11.93 -9.78
CA VAL A 290 1.94 -12.90 -9.99
C VAL A 290 1.59 -14.01 -10.99
N ALA A 291 0.31 -14.36 -11.12
CA ALA A 291 -0.14 -15.30 -12.14
C ALA A 291 0.11 -14.81 -13.57
N ALA A 292 0.14 -13.49 -13.78
CA ALA A 292 0.43 -12.88 -15.08
C ALA A 292 1.95 -12.70 -15.31
N PHE A 293 2.70 -12.32 -14.26
CA PHE A 293 4.14 -12.08 -14.35
C PHE A 293 4.94 -12.76 -13.22
N PRO A 294 5.38 -14.02 -13.42
CA PRO A 294 6.08 -14.78 -12.38
C PRO A 294 7.45 -14.24 -11.97
N LEU A 295 8.10 -13.43 -12.82
CA LEU A 295 9.41 -12.84 -12.53
C LEU A 295 9.34 -11.61 -11.61
N ALA A 296 8.13 -11.14 -11.24
CA ALA A 296 7.96 -9.97 -10.37
C ALA A 296 8.79 -9.99 -9.08
N PRO A 297 8.84 -11.11 -8.32
CA PRO A 297 9.62 -11.15 -7.07
C PRO A 297 11.12 -10.92 -7.26
N LEU A 298 11.68 -11.32 -8.42
CA LEU A 298 13.10 -11.13 -8.71
C LEU A 298 13.43 -9.64 -8.90
N PHE A 299 12.61 -8.92 -9.67
CA PHE A 299 12.79 -7.49 -9.89
C PHE A 299 12.58 -6.69 -8.60
N ALA A 300 11.58 -7.06 -7.81
CA ALA A 300 11.36 -6.51 -6.49
C ALA A 300 12.56 -6.71 -5.54
N LEU A 301 13.18 -7.90 -5.55
CA LEU A 301 14.36 -8.18 -4.73
C LEU A 301 15.55 -7.29 -5.13
N LEU A 302 15.81 -7.18 -6.44
CA LEU A 302 16.88 -6.32 -6.96
C LEU A 302 16.62 -4.86 -6.60
N ASN A 303 15.37 -4.42 -6.69
CA ASN A 303 15.00 -3.09 -6.29
C ASN A 303 15.27 -2.85 -4.80
N ASN A 304 14.70 -3.69 -3.93
CA ASN A 304 14.84 -3.53 -2.48
C ASN A 304 16.30 -3.51 -2.03
N TRP A 305 17.20 -4.23 -2.72
CA TRP A 305 18.62 -4.14 -2.44
C TRP A 305 19.17 -2.73 -2.71
N VAL A 306 18.85 -2.14 -3.87
CA VAL A 306 19.27 -0.77 -4.20
C VAL A 306 18.59 0.23 -3.26
N GLU A 307 17.30 0.09 -3.03
CA GLU A 307 16.47 0.97 -2.21
C GLU A 307 17.03 1.17 -0.80
N ILE A 308 17.32 0.07 -0.09
CA ILE A 308 17.88 0.12 1.27
C ILE A 308 19.15 0.97 1.33
N ARG A 309 19.96 0.99 0.26
CA ARG A 309 21.20 1.78 0.21
C ARG A 309 20.95 3.23 -0.17
N LEU A 310 20.03 3.49 -1.10
CA LEU A 310 19.64 4.84 -1.50
C LEU A 310 18.95 5.58 -0.35
N ASP A 311 17.99 4.93 0.31
CA ASP A 311 17.34 5.43 1.52
C ASP A 311 18.36 5.76 2.61
N ALA A 312 19.28 4.83 2.91
CA ALA A 312 20.30 5.05 3.94
C ALA A 312 21.19 6.26 3.60
N GLN A 313 21.57 6.44 2.33
CA GLN A 313 22.34 7.60 1.90
C GLN A 313 21.51 8.90 1.99
N LYS A 314 20.24 8.87 1.59
CA LYS A 314 19.29 9.99 1.68
C LYS A 314 19.16 10.48 3.12
N PHE A 315 18.94 9.58 4.08
CA PHE A 315 18.81 9.91 5.50
C PHE A 315 20.12 10.41 6.15
N VAL A 316 21.27 9.88 5.74
CA VAL A 316 22.56 10.23 6.37
C VAL A 316 23.17 11.51 5.76
N CYS A 317 22.99 11.75 4.47
CA CYS A 317 23.71 12.81 3.76
C CYS A 317 22.86 14.02 3.36
N GLU A 318 21.56 13.86 3.10
CA GLU A 318 20.74 14.92 2.48
C GLU A 318 19.69 15.50 3.43
N TYR A 319 19.16 14.70 4.35
CA TYR A 319 18.19 15.14 5.34
C TYR A 319 18.82 15.67 6.62
N ARG A 320 18.17 16.70 7.18
CA ARG A 320 18.35 17.09 8.57
C ARG A 320 17.81 16.00 9.48
N ARG A 321 18.53 15.71 10.56
CA ARG A 321 18.15 14.68 11.54
C ARG A 321 16.71 14.90 12.03
N PRO A 322 15.78 13.95 11.80
CA PRO A 322 14.43 14.04 12.32
C PRO A 322 14.41 13.88 13.85
N VAL A 323 13.35 14.36 14.48
CA VAL A 323 13.10 14.09 15.90
C VAL A 323 12.77 12.61 16.03
N ALA A 324 13.42 11.92 16.97
CA ALA A 324 13.15 10.51 17.19
C ALA A 324 11.78 10.33 17.84
N GLU A 325 10.89 9.63 17.14
CA GLU A 325 9.55 9.29 17.62
C GLU A 325 9.51 7.79 17.95
N ARG A 326 8.80 7.46 19.04
CA ARG A 326 8.60 6.06 19.43
C ARG A 326 7.30 5.58 18.79
N THR A 327 7.35 4.42 18.16
CA THR A 327 6.17 3.72 17.64
C THR A 327 6.28 2.24 18.02
N GLN A 328 5.14 1.60 18.23
CA GLN A 328 5.08 0.18 18.61
C GLN A 328 4.99 -0.77 17.40
N ASP A 329 4.58 -0.24 16.25
CA ASP A 329 4.35 -0.97 15.01
C ASP A 329 4.50 -0.04 13.80
N ILE A 330 4.25 -0.60 12.60
CA ILE A 330 4.18 0.14 11.34
C ILE A 330 2.81 0.79 11.11
N GLY A 331 1.92 0.81 12.12
CA GLY A 331 0.57 1.37 12.02
C GLY A 331 -0.34 0.65 11.02
N VAL A 332 -1.20 1.44 10.36
CA VAL A 332 -2.21 0.95 9.41
C VAL A 332 -1.63 0.17 8.22
N TRP A 333 -0.35 0.35 7.90
CA TRP A 333 0.30 -0.37 6.81
C TRP A 333 0.24 -1.89 6.97
N PHE A 334 0.26 -2.41 8.19
CA PHE A 334 0.10 -3.84 8.44
C PHE A 334 -1.28 -4.34 7.98
N ASN A 335 -2.34 -3.64 8.39
CA ASN A 335 -3.72 -3.96 8.00
C ASN A 335 -3.90 -3.87 6.47
N ILE A 336 -3.24 -2.91 5.83
CA ILE A 336 -3.24 -2.77 4.37
C ILE A 336 -2.56 -3.97 3.70
N LEU A 337 -1.38 -4.38 4.17
CA LEU A 337 -0.66 -5.54 3.62
C LEU A 337 -1.47 -6.83 3.79
N GLU A 338 -2.13 -7.01 4.94
CA GLU A 338 -3.04 -8.13 5.19
C GLU A 338 -4.21 -8.12 4.22
N ALA A 339 -4.89 -6.98 4.03
CA ALA A 339 -5.97 -6.85 3.07
C ALA A 339 -5.52 -7.13 1.62
N LEU A 340 -4.34 -6.64 1.22
CA LEU A 340 -3.75 -6.93 -0.08
C LEU A 340 -3.46 -8.43 -0.25
N SER A 341 -2.98 -9.10 0.80
CA SER A 341 -2.71 -10.54 0.76
C SER A 341 -3.99 -11.35 0.54
N HIS A 342 -5.09 -11.01 1.21
CA HIS A 342 -6.40 -11.64 1.00
C HIS A 342 -6.95 -11.35 -0.40
N LEU A 343 -6.89 -10.09 -0.84
CA LEU A 343 -7.31 -9.68 -2.18
C LEU A 343 -6.52 -10.43 -3.26
N SER A 344 -5.22 -10.67 -3.03
CA SER A 344 -4.36 -11.36 -3.98
C SER A 344 -4.83 -12.79 -4.28
N VAL A 345 -5.40 -13.50 -3.30
CA VAL A 345 -5.93 -14.87 -3.50
C VAL A 345 -7.07 -14.83 -4.50
N ILE A 346 -8.02 -13.92 -4.29
CA ILE A 346 -9.20 -13.73 -5.13
C ILE A 346 -8.75 -13.33 -6.55
N ILE A 347 -7.95 -12.27 -6.67
CA ILE A 347 -7.54 -11.77 -7.99
C ILE A 347 -6.74 -12.81 -8.78
N ASN A 348 -5.82 -13.55 -8.15
CA ASN A 348 -5.08 -14.61 -8.85
C ASN A 348 -6.01 -15.75 -9.31
N ALA A 349 -7.03 -16.12 -8.53
CA ALA A 349 -8.03 -17.10 -8.94
C ALA A 349 -8.77 -16.65 -10.21
N PHE A 350 -9.23 -15.39 -10.23
CA PHE A 350 -9.90 -14.80 -11.38
C PHE A 350 -8.96 -14.66 -12.60
N LEU A 351 -7.70 -14.26 -12.41
CA LEU A 351 -6.71 -14.16 -13.49
C LEU A 351 -6.46 -15.52 -14.16
N ILE A 352 -6.29 -16.57 -13.37
CA ILE A 352 -6.07 -17.94 -13.88
C ILE A 352 -7.34 -18.45 -14.59
N ALA A 353 -8.53 -18.13 -14.07
CA ALA A 353 -9.77 -18.62 -14.63
C ALA A 353 -10.19 -17.91 -15.94
N PHE A 354 -10.14 -16.57 -15.95
CA PHE A 354 -10.70 -15.76 -17.03
C PHE A 354 -9.66 -15.23 -18.02
N THR A 355 -8.51 -14.79 -17.54
CA THR A 355 -7.49 -14.12 -18.36
C THR A 355 -6.50 -15.12 -18.98
N SER A 356 -6.20 -16.20 -18.27
CA SER A 356 -5.33 -17.28 -18.76
C SER A 356 -6.06 -18.27 -19.67
N ASP A 357 -5.33 -18.83 -20.64
CA ASP A 357 -5.79 -19.92 -21.50
C ASP A 357 -5.64 -21.31 -20.85
N PHE A 358 -5.33 -21.39 -19.55
CA PHE A 358 -5.14 -22.65 -18.83
C PHE A 358 -6.41 -23.54 -18.80
N LEU A 359 -7.54 -23.03 -18.29
CA LEU A 359 -8.78 -23.82 -18.18
C LEU A 359 -9.38 -24.24 -19.53
N PRO A 360 -9.43 -23.37 -20.57
CA PRO A 360 -9.88 -23.79 -21.90
C PRO A 360 -9.05 -24.93 -22.49
N ARG A 361 -7.73 -24.89 -22.32
CA ARG A 361 -6.82 -25.96 -22.77
C ARG A 361 -7.06 -27.26 -22.00
N LEU A 362 -7.21 -27.18 -20.68
CA LEU A 362 -7.48 -28.34 -19.83
C LEU A 362 -8.81 -29.01 -20.19
N LEU A 363 -9.86 -28.22 -20.41
CA LEU A 363 -11.17 -28.75 -20.81
C LEU A 363 -11.12 -29.40 -22.21
N TYR A 364 -10.38 -28.81 -23.15
CA TYR A 364 -10.17 -29.40 -24.46
C TYR A 364 -9.40 -30.72 -24.38
N GLN A 365 -8.35 -30.78 -23.57
CA GLN A 365 -7.58 -32.02 -23.33
C GLN A 365 -8.44 -33.14 -22.77
N TYR A 366 -9.35 -32.80 -21.86
CA TYR A 366 -10.24 -33.77 -21.23
C TYR A 366 -11.31 -34.30 -22.20
N LYS A 367 -11.83 -33.46 -23.11
CA LYS A 367 -12.96 -33.81 -23.98
C LYS A 367 -12.59 -34.32 -25.38
N HIS A 368 -11.53 -33.78 -25.96
CA HIS A 368 -11.21 -34.00 -27.38
C HIS A 368 -9.92 -34.79 -27.56
N ASP A 369 -8.79 -34.23 -27.15
CA ASP A 369 -7.48 -34.85 -27.38
C ASP A 369 -6.48 -34.42 -26.30
N SER A 370 -5.86 -35.41 -25.64
CA SER A 370 -4.83 -35.19 -24.62
C SER A 370 -3.63 -34.39 -25.11
N ASN A 371 -3.30 -34.47 -26.42
CA ASN A 371 -2.12 -33.84 -27.01
C ASN A 371 -2.35 -32.40 -27.52
N LEU A 372 -3.55 -31.81 -27.32
CA LEU A 372 -3.96 -30.49 -27.84
C LEU A 372 -3.84 -30.33 -29.37
N HIS A 373 -3.73 -31.41 -30.15
CA HIS A 373 -3.66 -31.27 -31.61
C HIS A 373 -4.98 -30.67 -32.12
N GLY A 374 -4.87 -29.57 -32.88
CA GLY A 374 -6.03 -28.86 -33.41
C GLY A 374 -6.72 -27.89 -32.44
N TYR A 375 -6.20 -27.66 -31.23
CA TYR A 375 -6.79 -26.73 -30.25
C TYR A 375 -7.03 -25.33 -30.83
N VAL A 376 -6.05 -24.77 -31.54
CA VAL A 376 -6.17 -23.43 -32.15
C VAL A 376 -7.31 -23.41 -33.17
N ASN A 377 -7.42 -24.46 -34.00
CA ASN A 377 -8.48 -24.59 -35.00
C ASN A 377 -9.87 -24.69 -34.34
N PHE A 378 -9.97 -25.37 -33.19
CA PHE A 378 -11.20 -25.46 -32.41
C PHE A 378 -11.57 -24.15 -31.69
N SER A 379 -10.59 -23.42 -31.18
CA SER A 379 -10.80 -22.17 -30.42
C SER A 379 -11.28 -20.99 -31.27
N LEU A 380 -11.18 -21.11 -32.60
CA LEU A 380 -11.52 -20.07 -33.55
C LEU A 380 -12.92 -20.33 -34.15
N ALA A 381 -13.83 -19.39 -33.94
CA ALA A 381 -15.16 -19.40 -34.56
C ALA A 381 -15.13 -18.67 -35.91
N TYR A 382 -16.03 -19.08 -36.81
CA TYR A 382 -16.26 -18.40 -38.09
C TYR A 382 -17.17 -17.19 -37.92
N ALA A 383 -16.86 -16.09 -38.61
CA ALA A 383 -17.72 -14.91 -38.65
C ALA A 383 -19.04 -15.21 -39.40
N PRO A 384 -20.21 -14.76 -38.89
CA PRO A 384 -21.50 -15.00 -39.53
C PRO A 384 -21.59 -14.43 -40.95
N SER A 385 -22.30 -15.12 -41.85
CA SER A 385 -22.51 -14.66 -43.23
C SER A 385 -23.28 -13.34 -43.28
N GLY A 386 -22.69 -12.29 -43.84
CA GLY A 386 -23.27 -10.95 -43.94
C GLY A 386 -22.55 -9.86 -43.12
N SER A 387 -21.56 -10.22 -42.31
CA SER A 387 -20.76 -9.25 -41.54
C SER A 387 -19.52 -8.71 -42.27
N MET A 388 -19.28 -9.12 -43.52
CA MET A 388 -18.11 -8.75 -44.32
C MET A 388 -18.51 -8.39 -45.75
N ASP A 389 -17.71 -7.50 -46.37
CA ASP A 389 -17.84 -7.17 -47.78
C ASP A 389 -17.62 -8.42 -48.65
N SER A 390 -18.43 -8.54 -49.70
CA SER A 390 -18.61 -9.72 -50.57
C SER A 390 -17.36 -10.25 -51.28
N ASN A 391 -16.20 -9.59 -51.15
CA ASN A 391 -14.94 -9.93 -51.79
C ASN A 391 -13.90 -10.56 -50.84
N SER A 392 -14.21 -10.70 -49.55
CA SER A 392 -13.28 -11.25 -48.55
C SER A 392 -13.62 -12.69 -48.18
N SER A 393 -12.59 -13.55 -48.12
CA SER A 393 -12.71 -14.93 -47.61
C SER A 393 -13.16 -14.93 -46.16
N GLN A 394 -13.90 -15.96 -45.74
CA GLN A 394 -14.37 -16.14 -44.36
C GLN A 394 -13.27 -15.86 -43.32
N CYS A 395 -13.58 -14.96 -42.38
CA CYS A 395 -12.67 -14.62 -41.29
C CYS A 395 -12.98 -15.40 -40.02
N ARG A 396 -11.94 -15.63 -39.22
CA ARG A 396 -11.99 -16.35 -37.96
C ARG A 396 -11.64 -15.44 -36.80
N TYR A 397 -12.31 -15.64 -35.67
CA TYR A 397 -12.08 -14.87 -34.44
C TYR A 397 -12.12 -15.81 -33.22
N LYS A 398 -11.42 -15.43 -32.15
CA LYS A 398 -11.34 -16.24 -30.93
C LYS A 398 -12.65 -16.11 -30.14
N ALA A 399 -13.53 -17.10 -30.26
CA ALA A 399 -14.76 -17.19 -29.49
C ALA A 399 -15.30 -18.63 -29.52
N PHE A 400 -16.09 -18.99 -28.52
CA PHE A 400 -16.81 -20.27 -28.48
C PHE A 400 -18.26 -20.04 -28.94
N ARG A 401 -18.42 -19.73 -30.23
CA ARG A 401 -19.72 -19.46 -30.87
C ARG A 401 -19.90 -20.29 -32.13
N ASP A 402 -21.15 -20.61 -32.44
CA ASP A 402 -21.55 -21.24 -33.69
C ASP A 402 -21.56 -20.23 -34.85
N GLU A 403 -21.71 -20.71 -36.09
CA GLU A 403 -21.77 -19.88 -37.31
C GLU A 403 -22.93 -18.86 -37.30
N SER A 404 -23.99 -19.15 -36.54
CA SER A 404 -25.13 -18.25 -36.32
C SER A 404 -24.88 -17.16 -35.27
N GLY A 405 -23.73 -17.17 -34.59
CA GLY A 405 -23.37 -16.22 -33.53
C GLY A 405 -23.83 -16.62 -32.12
N ASN A 406 -24.54 -17.74 -31.96
CA ASN A 406 -24.96 -18.24 -30.65
C ASN A 406 -23.80 -18.91 -29.88
N TYR A 407 -23.85 -18.89 -28.55
CA TYR A 407 -22.84 -19.55 -27.71
C TYR A 407 -22.98 -21.07 -27.77
N THR A 408 -21.86 -21.76 -27.95
CA THR A 408 -21.84 -23.23 -28.00
C THR A 408 -21.99 -23.85 -26.61
N LEU A 409 -22.33 -25.14 -26.54
CA LEU A 409 -22.35 -25.88 -25.27
C LEU A 409 -20.99 -25.80 -24.55
N PHE A 410 -19.90 -25.86 -25.30
CA PHE A 410 -18.54 -25.76 -24.78
C PHE A 410 -18.31 -24.45 -24.01
N TYR A 411 -18.91 -23.33 -24.45
CA TYR A 411 -18.82 -22.06 -23.73
C TYR A 411 -19.41 -22.13 -22.33
N TRP A 412 -20.60 -22.72 -22.19
CA TRP A 412 -21.30 -22.82 -20.91
C TRP A 412 -20.61 -23.80 -19.96
N GLU A 413 -20.10 -24.90 -20.47
CA GLU A 413 -19.29 -25.84 -19.69
C GLU A 413 -17.99 -25.20 -19.22
N LEU A 414 -17.30 -24.47 -20.10
CA LEU A 414 -16.11 -23.72 -19.72
C LEU A 414 -16.41 -22.68 -18.64
N LEU A 415 -17.56 -21.98 -18.75
CA LEU A 415 -17.98 -21.03 -17.72
C LEU A 415 -18.23 -21.72 -16.37
N ALA A 416 -18.90 -22.88 -16.37
CA ALA A 416 -19.12 -23.67 -15.16
C ALA A 416 -17.78 -24.13 -14.53
N VAL A 417 -16.85 -24.63 -15.34
CA VAL A 417 -15.50 -25.03 -14.89
C VAL A 417 -14.72 -23.85 -14.33
N ARG A 418 -14.81 -22.66 -14.95
CA ARG A 418 -14.19 -21.42 -14.45
C ARG A 418 -14.71 -21.04 -13.07
N LEU A 419 -16.03 -21.02 -12.88
CA LEU A 419 -16.63 -20.66 -11.59
C LEU A 419 -16.31 -21.72 -10.52
N GLY A 420 -16.40 -23.01 -10.87
CA GLY A 420 -16.02 -24.11 -9.97
C GLY A 420 -14.56 -24.05 -9.56
N PHE A 421 -13.65 -23.72 -10.48
CA PHE A 421 -12.23 -23.53 -10.19
C PHE A 421 -11.99 -22.37 -9.22
N ILE A 422 -12.65 -21.22 -9.41
CA ILE A 422 -12.49 -20.06 -8.52
C ILE A 422 -12.92 -20.43 -7.10
N ILE A 423 -14.10 -21.03 -6.94
CA ILE A 423 -14.62 -21.45 -5.62
C ILE A 423 -13.64 -22.43 -4.96
N ALA A 424 -13.19 -23.45 -5.69
CA ALA A 424 -12.28 -24.44 -5.15
C ALA A 424 -10.91 -23.83 -4.77
N PHE A 425 -10.33 -23.00 -5.64
CA PHE A 425 -9.04 -22.35 -5.40
C PHE A 425 -9.11 -21.44 -4.18
N GLU A 426 -10.14 -20.61 -4.10
CA GLU A 426 -10.35 -19.66 -3.00
C GLU A 426 -10.47 -20.38 -1.64
N HIS A 427 -11.38 -21.36 -1.54
CA HIS A 427 -11.62 -22.06 -0.27
C HIS A 427 -10.41 -22.89 0.17
N VAL A 428 -9.70 -23.55 -0.76
CA VAL A 428 -8.50 -24.32 -0.43
C VAL A 428 -7.39 -23.40 0.06
N VAL A 429 -7.15 -22.29 -0.63
CA VAL A 429 -6.09 -21.36 -0.23
C VAL A 429 -6.44 -20.71 1.10
N PHE A 430 -7.63 -20.14 1.28
CA PHE A 430 -8.02 -19.51 2.56
C PHE A 430 -8.02 -20.49 3.73
N PHE A 431 -8.46 -21.74 3.52
CA PHE A 431 -8.37 -22.77 4.55
C PHE A 431 -6.93 -22.99 4.98
N MET A 432 -6.01 -23.12 4.01
CA MET A 432 -4.61 -23.35 4.30
C MET A 432 -3.92 -22.11 4.91
N LEU A 433 -4.35 -20.90 4.55
CA LEU A 433 -3.90 -19.66 5.20
C LEU A 433 -4.33 -19.64 6.67
N ARG A 434 -5.60 -19.96 6.96
CA ARG A 434 -6.10 -20.02 8.34
C ARG A 434 -5.38 -21.07 9.19
N VAL A 435 -4.96 -22.18 8.58
CA VAL A 435 -4.13 -23.19 9.24
C VAL A 435 -2.75 -22.64 9.60
N ILE A 436 -2.13 -21.83 8.73
CA ILE A 436 -0.84 -21.19 9.02
C ILE A 436 -0.98 -20.23 10.20
N ASP A 437 -1.99 -19.36 10.19
CA ASP A 437 -2.26 -18.41 11.27
C ASP A 437 -2.52 -19.12 12.60
N TRP A 438 -3.14 -20.31 12.56
CA TRP A 438 -3.39 -21.10 13.76
C TRP A 438 -2.12 -21.78 14.30
N ILE A 439 -1.21 -22.19 13.42
CA ILE A 439 0.04 -22.88 13.79
C ILE A 439 1.11 -21.91 14.30
N VAL A 440 1.15 -20.70 13.74
CA VAL A 440 2.20 -19.72 14.03
C VAL A 440 1.68 -18.69 15.04
N PRO A 441 2.10 -18.73 16.32
CA PRO A 441 1.66 -17.74 17.29
C PRO A 441 2.27 -16.36 17.01
N ASP A 442 1.46 -15.31 17.16
CA ASP A 442 1.85 -13.91 16.91
C ASP A 442 3.06 -13.45 17.75
N VAL A 443 3.16 -13.94 18.99
CA VAL A 443 4.28 -13.64 19.91
C VAL A 443 5.14 -14.88 20.06
N PRO A 444 6.47 -14.80 19.82
CA PRO A 444 7.35 -15.94 20.02
C PRO A 444 7.38 -16.37 21.50
N GLU A 445 7.35 -17.67 21.75
CA GLU A 445 7.28 -18.25 23.11
C GLU A 445 8.43 -17.75 24.01
N SER A 446 9.64 -17.63 23.47
CA SER A 446 10.80 -17.12 24.19
C SER A 446 10.59 -15.70 24.72
N LEU A 447 9.90 -14.85 23.95
CA LEU A 447 9.56 -13.49 24.34
C LEU A 447 8.42 -13.48 25.37
N ALA A 448 7.39 -14.29 25.15
CA ALA A 448 6.28 -14.41 26.11
C ALA A 448 6.77 -14.86 27.49
N LEU A 449 7.69 -15.83 27.54
CA LEU A 449 8.34 -16.27 28.77
C LEU A 449 9.21 -15.17 29.39
N LYS A 450 9.96 -14.42 28.58
CA LYS A 450 10.79 -13.29 29.05
C LYS A 450 9.92 -12.20 29.68
N MET A 451 8.87 -11.75 29.01
CA MET A 451 7.92 -10.76 29.53
C MET A 451 7.26 -11.24 30.83
N LYS A 452 6.86 -12.51 30.89
CA LYS A 452 6.28 -13.11 32.10
C LYS A 452 7.28 -13.11 33.26
N ARG A 453 8.55 -13.41 32.99
CA ARG A 453 9.63 -13.40 33.99
C ARG A 453 9.92 -11.98 34.49
N GLU A 454 10.01 -10.99 33.61
CA GLU A 454 10.21 -9.59 33.98
C GLU A 454 9.06 -9.08 34.86
N ARG A 455 7.80 -9.33 34.45
CA ARG A 455 6.62 -8.97 35.26
C ARG A 455 6.61 -9.65 36.63
N TYR A 456 7.05 -10.92 36.72
CA TYR A 456 7.16 -11.63 37.98
C TYR A 456 8.22 -10.99 38.90
N LEU A 457 9.42 -10.72 38.37
CA LEU A 457 10.51 -10.10 39.14
C LEU A 457 10.16 -8.67 39.58
N ALA A 458 9.47 -7.89 38.74
CA ALA A 458 9.00 -6.55 39.10
C ALA A 458 8.00 -6.59 40.26
N LYS A 459 7.04 -7.53 40.24
CA LYS A 459 6.09 -7.72 41.35
C LYS A 459 6.78 -8.15 42.63
N GLN A 460 7.76 -9.05 42.54
CA GLN A 460 8.54 -9.50 43.69
C GLN A 460 9.34 -8.34 44.29
N ALA A 461 10.04 -7.55 43.47
CA ALA A 461 10.79 -6.39 43.94
C ALA A 461 9.92 -5.34 44.63
N LEU A 462 8.68 -5.12 44.15
CA LEU A 462 7.72 -4.24 44.81
C LEU A 462 7.28 -4.78 46.18
N ALA A 463 7.02 -6.08 46.28
CA ALA A 463 6.66 -6.73 47.55
C ALA A 463 7.81 -6.65 48.57
N ASP A 464 9.03 -6.97 48.15
CA ASP A 464 10.22 -6.94 49.00
C ASP A 464 10.50 -5.50 49.51
N ASN A 465 10.32 -4.49 48.66
CA ASN A 465 10.44 -3.08 49.05
C ASN A 465 9.36 -2.66 50.05
N GLN A 466 8.13 -3.14 49.90
CA GLN A 466 7.04 -2.86 50.83
C GLN A 466 7.30 -3.50 52.20
N ASP A 467 7.80 -4.74 52.22
CA ASP A 467 8.18 -5.41 53.45
C ASP A 467 9.35 -4.71 54.15
N ALA A 468 10.36 -4.26 53.39
CA ALA A 468 11.46 -3.46 53.93
C ALA A 468 10.97 -2.14 54.57
N LEU A 469 10.04 -1.43 53.92
CA LEU A 469 9.44 -0.21 54.47
C LEU A 469 8.66 -0.48 55.76
N LEU A 470 7.91 -1.60 55.83
CA LEU A 470 7.18 -1.99 57.03
C LEU A 470 8.11 -2.36 58.18
N MET A 471 9.24 -3.03 57.91
CA MET A 471 10.25 -3.34 58.94
C MET A 471 10.92 -2.09 59.49
N VAL A 472 11.24 -1.10 58.64
CA VAL A 472 11.79 0.20 59.09
C VAL A 472 10.78 0.96 59.96
N SER A 473 9.51 1.00 59.54
CA SER A 473 8.44 1.65 60.34
C SER A 473 8.22 0.96 61.68
N ARG A 474 8.32 -0.37 61.76
CA ARG A 474 8.29 -1.11 63.03
C ARG A 474 9.53 -0.84 63.89
N GLY A 475 10.70 -0.72 63.28
CA GLY A 475 11.95 -0.37 63.96
C GLY A 475 11.91 1.02 64.60
N SER A 476 11.36 2.03 63.92
CA SER A 476 11.20 3.38 64.47
C SER A 476 10.15 3.42 65.59
N ALA A 477 9.05 2.69 65.46
CA ALA A 477 8.04 2.59 66.51
C ALA A 477 8.56 1.87 67.78
N SER A 478 9.52 0.96 67.64
CA SER A 478 10.16 0.28 68.78
C SER A 478 11.24 1.11 69.48
N SER A 479 11.66 2.25 68.91
CA SER A 479 12.72 3.11 69.44
C SER A 479 12.22 4.41 70.08
N GLU A 480 10.90 4.68 70.12
CA GLU A 480 10.30 5.79 70.89
C GLU A 480 10.15 5.49 72.40
N GLY A 481 10.80 4.45 72.92
CA GLY A 481 10.73 4.02 74.32
C GLY A 481 11.92 4.39 75.22
N HIS A 482 12.94 5.12 74.73
CA HIS A 482 14.05 5.52 75.59
C HIS A 482 14.62 6.89 75.22
N PHE A 483 14.08 7.92 75.87
CA PHE A 483 14.71 9.23 75.97
C PHE A 483 15.78 9.14 77.07
N SER A 484 17.06 9.17 76.68
CA SER A 484 18.21 9.40 77.56
C SER A 484 19.28 10.14 76.75
N GLU A 485 19.93 11.10 77.38
CA GLU A 485 20.63 12.23 76.77
C GLU A 485 21.96 11.91 76.06
N LEU A 486 22.33 12.85 75.15
CA LEU A 486 23.67 13.28 74.67
C LEU A 486 24.38 12.50 73.54
N PRO A 487 25.34 13.11 72.80
CA PRO A 487 25.51 14.52 72.39
C PRO A 487 25.68 14.68 70.86
N ILE A 488 25.64 15.93 70.40
CA ILE A 488 25.95 16.39 69.03
C ILE A 488 27.40 16.04 68.64
N PRO A 489 27.65 15.62 67.39
CA PRO A 489 28.86 16.01 66.68
C PRO A 489 28.53 16.74 65.38
N THR A 490 29.03 17.96 65.32
CA THR A 490 29.34 18.74 64.12
C THR A 490 30.22 17.93 63.17
N ASP A 491 29.85 17.76 61.90
CA ASP A 491 30.74 18.14 60.80
C ASP A 491 30.00 18.29 59.47
N CYS A 492 30.39 19.34 58.75
CA CYS A 492 29.89 19.73 57.43
C CYS A 492 30.85 19.17 56.38
N GLY A 493 30.36 18.41 55.41
CA GLY A 493 31.22 17.76 54.42
C GLY A 493 30.53 17.52 53.08
N THR A 494 30.39 18.58 52.29
CA THR A 494 30.09 18.55 50.86
C THR A 494 31.11 17.69 50.10
N LYS A 495 30.65 16.63 49.41
CA LYS A 495 31.33 16.11 48.21
C LYS A 495 30.34 15.68 47.14
N ALA A 496 30.41 16.40 46.03
CA ALA A 496 29.72 16.18 44.77
C ALA A 496 30.09 14.83 44.14
N ALA A 497 29.11 14.15 43.55
CA ALA A 497 29.35 13.07 42.60
C ALA A 497 29.37 13.65 41.18
N GLN A 498 30.52 13.49 40.53
CA GLN A 498 30.83 13.90 39.17
C GLN A 498 29.96 13.15 38.14
N CYS A 499 29.26 13.91 37.30
CA CYS A 499 28.97 13.49 35.92
C CYS A 499 30.27 13.57 35.13
N HIS A 500 30.73 12.43 34.60
CA HIS A 500 31.74 12.42 33.54
C HIS A 500 31.04 12.45 32.18
N SER A 501 31.48 13.44 31.41
CA SER A 501 31.21 13.73 29.99
C SER A 501 31.58 12.60 29.05
#